data_AF-A0A9E2X8F7-F1
#
_entry.id   AF-A0A9E2X8F7-F1
#
_cell.length_a   1.000
_cell.length_b   1.000
_cell.length_c   1.000
_cell.angle_alpha   90.00
_cell.angle_beta   90.00
_cell.angle_gamma   90.00
#
_symmetry.space_group_name_H-M   'P 1'
#
loop_
_entity.id
_entity.type
_entity.pdbx_description
1 polymer ?
#
loop_
_entity_poly.entity_id
_entity_poly.type
_entity_poly.pdbx_seq_one_letter_code
_entity_poly.pdbx_strand_id
1 'polypeptide(L)' 'MLLGFPSQLCIDGGRAINAMEVSWPGTLRGEAAEIYLRWEHDLKPHGFRLAARILDYPGGIPGNAGLFLVWGE' A
#
# COMPACT_ATOMS: atom_id res chain seq x y z
N MET A 1 -3.82 4.46 9.88
CA MET A 1 -2.80 3.72 9.12
C MET A 1 -2.83 2.28 9.59
N LEU A 2 -2.87 1.30 8.68
CA LEU A 2 -2.90 -0.13 9.02
C LEU A 2 -1.49 -0.70 9.19
N LEU A 3 -0.59 -0.37 8.26
CA LEU A 3 0.78 -0.89 8.23
C LEU A 3 1.69 0.16 7.61
N GLY A 4 2.88 0.35 8.19
CA GLY A 4 4.01 1.00 7.55
C GLY A 4 5.09 -0.04 7.24
N PHE A 5 5.72 0.04 6.08
CA PHE A 5 6.71 -0.93 5.65
C PHE A 5 7.73 -0.29 4.68
N PRO A 6 8.96 -0.82 4.57
CA PRO A 6 9.92 -0.34 3.57
C PRO A 6 9.38 -0.57 2.15
N SER A 7 9.37 0.47 1.32
CA SER A 7 8.87 0.39 -0.07
C SER A 7 9.70 -0.56 -0.93
N GLN A 8 10.96 -0.81 -0.55
CA GLN A 8 11.84 -1.81 -1.15
C GLN A 8 11.31 -3.24 -1.10
N LEU A 9 10.33 -3.53 -0.23
CA LEU A 9 9.65 -4.82 -0.21
C LEU A 9 8.67 -4.97 -1.38
N CYS A 10 8.23 -3.88 -2.01
CA CYS A 10 7.50 -3.97 -3.26
C CYS A 10 8.44 -4.44 -4.38
N ILE A 11 7.96 -5.27 -5.32
CA ILE A 11 8.74 -5.76 -6.47
C ILE A 11 9.42 -4.60 -7.22
N ASP A 12 8.75 -3.46 -7.30
CA ASP A 12 9.18 -2.28 -8.04
C ASP A 12 9.75 -1.16 -7.13
N GLY A 13 10.10 -1.49 -5.89
CA GLY A 13 10.64 -0.53 -4.92
C GLY A 13 9.67 0.57 -4.49
N GLY A 14 8.37 0.42 -4.76
CA GLY A 14 7.34 1.40 -4.41
C GLY A 14 7.03 2.42 -5.51
N ARG A 15 7.54 2.22 -6.74
CA ARG A 15 7.27 3.09 -7.89
C ARG A 15 5.76 3.22 -8.15
N ALA A 16 5.03 2.10 -8.24
CA ALA A 16 3.61 2.11 -8.52
C ALA A 16 2.80 2.86 -7.45
N ILE A 17 3.17 2.75 -6.17
CA ILE A 17 2.57 3.51 -5.07
C ILE A 17 2.86 5.01 -5.24
N ASN A 18 4.12 5.37 -5.52
CA ASN A 18 4.53 6.76 -5.71
C ASN A 18 3.83 7.44 -6.90
N ALA A 19 3.62 6.69 -7.99
CA ALA A 19 2.95 7.16 -9.20
C ALA A 19 1.42 7.05 -9.14
N MET A 20 0.85 6.59 -8.02
CA MET A 20 -0.59 6.35 -7.84
C MET A 20 -1.19 5.41 -8.90
N GLU A 21 -0.40 4.45 -9.39
CA GLU A 21 -0.84 3.47 -10.40
C GLU A 21 -1.89 2.53 -9.80
N VAL A 22 -3.04 2.32 -10.46
CA VAL A 22 -4.10 1.40 -9.98
C VAL A 22 -3.58 -0.04 -9.78
N SER A 23 -2.52 -0.43 -10.48
CA SER A 23 -1.84 -1.73 -10.40
C SER A 23 -0.93 -1.90 -9.18
N TRP A 24 -0.74 -0.88 -8.34
CA TRP A 24 0.14 -0.94 -7.15
C TRP A 24 -0.08 -2.16 -6.24
N PRO A 25 -1.29 -2.72 -6.06
CA PRO A 25 -1.46 -3.90 -5.22
C PRO A 25 -0.65 -5.11 -5.68
N GLY A 26 -0.44 -5.26 -7.00
CA GLY A 26 0.31 -6.37 -7.56
C GLY A 26 1.80 -6.37 -7.21
N THR A 27 2.33 -5.24 -6.72
CA THR A 27 3.74 -5.10 -6.36
C THR A 27 4.03 -5.46 -4.92
N LEU A 28 3.01 -5.57 -4.05
CA LEU A 28 3.17 -5.89 -2.63
C LEU A 28 3.78 -7.28 -2.41
N ARG A 29 4.56 -7.43 -1.33
CA ARG A 29 5.11 -8.71 -0.84
C ARG A 29 5.01 -8.80 0.67
N GLY A 30 5.12 -10.02 1.18
CA GLY A 30 5.08 -10.32 2.62
C GLY A 30 3.81 -9.80 3.29
N GLU A 31 3.96 -9.27 4.50
CA GLU A 31 2.85 -8.78 5.34
C GLU A 31 1.96 -7.74 4.63
N ALA A 32 2.54 -6.84 3.83
CA ALA A 32 1.75 -5.84 3.10
C ALA A 32 0.81 -6.49 2.07
N ALA A 33 1.25 -7.57 1.41
CA ALA A 33 0.41 -8.33 0.49
C ALA A 33 -0.69 -9.11 1.24
N GLU A 34 -0.36 -9.69 2.40
CA GLU A 34 -1.33 -10.39 3.24
C GLU A 34 -2.44 -9.45 3.75
N ILE A 35 -2.08 -8.23 4.18
CA ILE A 35 -3.06 -7.21 4.58
C ILE A 35 -3.94 -6.79 3.40
N TYR A 36 -3.37 -6.60 2.20
CA TYR A 36 -4.16 -6.29 1.01
C TYR A 36 -5.18 -7.39 0.72
N LEU A 37 -4.76 -8.66 0.71
CA LEU A 37 -5.65 -9.80 0.45
C LEU A 37 -6.75 -9.92 1.50
N ARG A 38 -6.41 -9.69 2.78
CA ARG A 38 -7.39 -9.71 3.86
C ARG A 38 -8.38 -8.56 3.74
N TRP A 39 -7.92 -7.34 3.44
CA TRP A 39 -8.82 -6.23 3.16
C TRP A 39 -9.74 -6.54 1.97
N GLU A 40 -9.19 -7.09 0.89
CA GLU A 40 -9.94 -7.41 -0.32
C GLU A 40 -11.05 -8.44 -0.06
N HIS A 41 -10.75 -9.46 0.75
CA HIS A 41 -11.71 -10.49 1.11
C HIS A 41 -12.73 -10.00 2.16
N ASP A 42 -12.26 -9.39 3.24
CA ASP A 42 -13.07 -9.15 4.45
C ASP A 42 -13.74 -7.77 4.46
N LEU A 43 -13.14 -6.74 3.87
CA LEU A 43 -13.53 -5.34 4.10
C LEU A 43 -14.02 -4.63 2.84
N LYS A 44 -13.42 -4.92 1.68
CA LYS A 44 -13.86 -4.38 0.39
C LYS A 44 -15.33 -4.66 0.08
N PRO A 45 -15.92 -5.85 0.38
CA PRO A 45 -17.36 -6.09 0.17
C PRO A 45 -18.27 -5.20 1.03
N HIS A 46 -17.74 -4.67 2.14
CA HIS A 46 -18.47 -3.78 3.06
C HIS A 46 -18.23 -2.29 2.76
N GLY A 47 -17.61 -1.96 1.63
CA GLY A 47 -17.41 -0.58 1.17
C GLY A 47 -16.18 0.13 1.75
N PHE A 48 -15.35 -0.56 2.54
CA PHE A 48 -14.06 0.00 2.96
C PHE A 48 -13.11 0.08 1.78
N ARG A 49 -12.41 1.21 1.64
CA ARG A 49 -11.35 1.40 0.63
C ARG A 49 -9.98 1.20 1.26
N LEU A 50 -9.00 0.79 0.45
CA LEU A 50 -7.60 0.71 0.84
C LEU A 50 -6.78 1.61 -0.06
N ALA A 51 -5.94 2.43 0.55
CA ALA A 51 -5.00 3.30 -0.14
C ALA A 51 -3.56 3.01 0.29
N ALA A 52 -2.62 3.19 -0.63
CA ALA A 52 -1.19 3.16 -0.36
C ALA A 52 -0.58 4.55 -0.60
N ARG A 53 0.42 4.93 0.21
CA ARG A 53 1.18 6.19 0.04
C ARG A 53 2.64 5.99 0.42
N ILE A 54 3.55 6.69 -0.24
CA ILE A 54 4.92 6.85 0.25
C ILE A 54 4.90 7.85 1.41
N LEU A 55 5.60 7.52 2.50
CA LEU A 55 5.63 8.26 3.75
C LEU A 55 6.86 9.17 3.84
N ASP A 56 7.97 8.74 3.25
CA ASP A 56 9.23 9.49 3.26
C ASP A 56 10.06 9.27 1.98
N TYR A 57 11.01 10.18 1.75
CA TYR A 57 11.86 10.22 0.57
C TYR A 57 13.36 10.40 0.91
N PRO A 58 14.00 9.45 1.61
CA PRO A 58 15.42 9.55 1.94
C PRO A 58 16.26 9.64 0.66
N GLY A 59 17.04 10.72 0.51
CA GLY A 59 17.84 10.94 -0.71
C GLY A 59 17.01 11.15 -1.98
N GLY A 60 15.73 11.50 -1.85
CA GLY A 60 14.83 11.78 -2.99
C GLY A 60 14.20 10.53 -3.62
N ILE A 61 14.40 9.34 -3.06
CA ILE A 61 13.77 8.08 -3.50
C ILE A 61 12.72 7.61 -2.49
N PRO A 62 11.67 6.87 -2.89
CA PRO A 62 10.71 6.29 -1.96
C PRO A 62 11.41 5.46 -0.87
N GLY A 63 11.13 5.76 0.40
CA GLY A 63 11.67 5.03 1.54
C GLY A 63 10.63 4.09 2.15
N ASN A 64 9.79 4.61 3.05
CA ASN A 64 8.70 3.86 3.65
C ASN A 64 7.39 4.09 2.89
N ALA A 65 6.57 3.05 2.80
CA ALA A 65 5.19 3.10 2.32
C ALA A 65 4.22 2.76 3.46
N GLY A 66 2.98 3.23 3.33
CA GLY A 66 1.92 2.96 4.28
C GLY A 66 0.64 2.50 3.60
N LEU A 67 -0.03 1.51 4.20
CA LEU A 67 -1.41 1.11 3.87
C LEU A 67 -2.41 1.79 4.80
N PHE A 68 -3.49 2.31 4.23
CA PHE A 68 -4.51 3.08 4.93
C PHE A 68 -5.89 2.53 4.60
N LEU A 69 -6.58 2.03 5.63
CA LEU A 69 -8.02 1.81 5.53
C LEU A 69 -8.72 3.16 5.48
N VAL A 70 -9.64 3.32 4.54
CA VAL A 70 -10.44 4.52 4.34
C VAL A 70 -11.91 4.13 4.48
N TRP A 71 -12.60 4.84 5.36
CA TRP A 71 -14.04 4.70 5.62
C TRP A 71 -14.70 6.08 5.66
N GLY A 72 -15.98 6.13 5.32
CA GLY A 72 -16.69 7.39 5.14
C GLY A 72 -16.47 8.04 3.76
N GLU A 73 -17.15 9.15 3.54
CA GLU A 73 -16.91 10.05 2.40
C GLU A 73 -15.61 10.83 2.56
#